data_AF-A0A844EC01-F1
#
_entry.id   AF-A0A844EC01-F1
#
_cell.length_a   1.000
_cell.length_b   1.000
_cell.length_c   1.000
_cell.angle_alpha   90.00
_cell.angle_beta   90.00
_cell.angle_gamma   90.00
#
_symmetry.space_group_name_H-M   'P 1'
#
loop_
_entity.id
_entity.type
_entity.pdbx_description
1 polymer ?
#
loop_
_entity_poly.entity_id
_entity_poly.type
_entity_poly.pdbx_seq_one_letter_code
_entity_poly.pdbx_strand_id
1 'polypeptide(L)'
;MNLHETAMGQRFFNVQLPALINTLKDIAAALSRPAPSAISFPADPRFLTSLYYGEYEADVFKPDKRFTPFNQTVQQKEKALLPLLSSEASIAFEQYQTAVQCRNSAVLEQAYASGYRTAVQMFAAGLGPQPPIPEHEEDSNG
;
A
#
# COMPACT_ATOMS: atom_id res chain seq x y z
N MET A 1 -58.87 12.17 -19.21
CA MET A 1 -58.66 11.80 -17.79
C MET A 1 -57.19 11.94 -17.49
N ASN A 2 -56.82 12.68 -16.44
CA ASN A 2 -55.42 12.92 -16.12
C ASN A 2 -54.83 11.72 -15.37
N LEU A 3 -53.52 11.46 -15.52
CA LEU A 3 -52.87 10.31 -14.92
C LEU A 3 -53.11 10.22 -13.40
N HIS A 4 -53.02 11.34 -12.69
CA HIS A 4 -53.22 11.43 -11.24
C HIS A 4 -54.66 11.14 -10.79
N GLU A 5 -55.64 11.19 -11.69
CA GLU A 5 -57.05 10.86 -11.41
C GLU A 5 -57.34 9.37 -11.60
N THR A 6 -56.44 8.64 -12.28
CA THR A 6 -56.60 7.20 -12.51
C THR A 6 -56.18 6.40 -11.28
N ALA A 7 -56.78 5.22 -11.10
CA ALA A 7 -56.38 4.29 -10.05
C ALA A 7 -54.88 3.92 -10.13
N MET A 8 -54.30 3.87 -11.34
CA MET A 8 -52.86 3.66 -11.53
C MET A 8 -52.03 4.86 -11.06
N GLY A 9 -52.39 6.09 -11.44
CA GLY A 9 -51.66 7.27 -10.99
C GLY A 9 -51.76 7.50 -9.49
N GLN A 10 -52.92 7.25 -8.89
CA GLN A 10 -53.08 7.29 -7.42
C GLN A 10 -52.15 6.29 -6.71
N ARG A 11 -51.98 5.07 -7.25
CA ARG A 11 -51.01 4.10 -6.71
C ARG A 11 -49.57 4.53 -6.93
N PHE A 12 -49.25 5.10 -8.09
CA PHE A 12 -47.91 5.61 -8.37
C PHE A 12 -47.53 6.73 -7.40
N PHE A 13 -48.35 7.78 -7.26
CA PHE A 13 -48.01 8.96 -6.46
C PHE A 13 -48.10 8.74 -4.95
N ASN A 14 -49.03 7.92 -4.46
CA ASN A 14 -49.24 7.76 -3.03
C ASN A 14 -48.55 6.54 -2.42
N VAL A 15 -48.14 5.57 -3.25
CA VAL A 15 -47.51 4.33 -2.76
C VAL A 15 -46.12 4.15 -3.35
N GLN A 16 -45.99 4.12 -4.68
CA GLN A 16 -44.71 3.77 -5.32
C GLN A 16 -43.67 4.90 -5.20
N LEU A 17 -44.06 6.15 -5.40
CA LEU A 17 -43.15 7.29 -5.32
C LEU A 17 -42.62 7.52 -3.89
N PRO A 18 -43.44 7.50 -2.82
CA PRO A 18 -42.92 7.58 -1.46
C PRO A 18 -42.03 6.39 -1.09
N ALA A 19 -42.39 5.18 -1.52
CA ALA A 19 -41.55 4.00 -1.31
C ALA A 19 -40.17 4.18 -1.97
N LEU A 20 -40.12 4.63 -3.22
CA LEU A 20 -38.88 4.93 -3.94
C LEU A 20 -38.05 6.00 -3.23
N ILE A 21 -38.67 7.10 -2.78
CA ILE A 21 -37.98 8.16 -2.05
C ILE A 21 -37.37 7.62 -0.75
N ASN A 22 -38.09 6.77 -0.02
CA ASN A 22 -37.58 6.17 1.21
C ASN A 22 -36.42 5.22 0.92
N THR A 23 -36.52 4.39 -0.12
CA THR A 23 -35.41 3.53 -0.55
C THR A 23 -34.17 4.34 -0.93
N LEU A 24 -34.32 5.46 -1.65
CA LEU A 24 -33.20 6.34 -1.98
C LEU A 24 -32.59 6.98 -0.73
N LYS A 25 -33.40 7.39 0.26
CA LYS A 25 -32.92 7.88 1.55
C LYS A 25 -32.14 6.80 2.31
N ASP A 26 -32.64 5.57 2.33
CA ASP A 26 -31.99 4.45 3.00
C ASP A 26 -30.65 4.10 2.32
N ILE A 27 -30.60 4.09 0.99
CA ILE A 27 -29.36 3.90 0.23
C ILE A 27 -28.37 5.04 0.51
N ALA A 28 -28.81 6.29 0.45
CA ALA A 28 -27.96 7.43 0.75
C ALA A 28 -27.40 7.37 2.18
N ALA A 29 -28.22 6.97 3.16
CA ALA A 29 -27.79 6.78 4.53
C ALA A 29 -26.80 5.61 4.68
N ALA A 30 -26.99 4.51 3.94
CA ALA A 30 -26.07 3.38 3.93
C ALA A 30 -24.71 3.75 3.31
N LEU A 31 -24.71 4.49 2.21
CA LEU A 31 -23.50 4.94 1.51
C LEU A 31 -22.78 6.09 2.24
N SER A 32 -23.50 6.90 3.01
CA SER A 32 -22.92 7.98 3.82
C SER A 32 -22.26 7.47 5.10
N ARG A 33 -22.56 6.23 5.51
CA ARG A 33 -21.83 5.60 6.62
C ARG A 33 -20.41 5.32 6.14
N PRO A 34 -19.38 5.72 6.88
CA PRO A 34 -18.03 5.23 6.63
C PRO A 34 -18.10 3.71 6.54
N ALA A 35 -17.54 3.12 5.48
CA ALA A 35 -17.41 1.67 5.39
C ALA A 35 -16.80 1.19 6.71
N PRO A 36 -17.41 0.21 7.40
CA PRO A 36 -16.87 -0.26 8.67
C PRO A 36 -15.43 -0.65 8.42
N SER A 37 -14.50 0.08 9.02
CA SER A 37 -13.09 -0.29 9.09
C SER A 37 -13.04 -1.58 9.92
N ALA A 38 -13.23 -2.73 9.25
CA ALA A 38 -13.36 -4.03 9.89
C ALA A 38 -12.05 -4.52 10.53
N ILE A 39 -10.97 -3.72 10.48
CA ILE A 39 -9.67 -4.12 10.97
C ILE A 39 -9.17 -3.00 11.88
N SER A 40 -9.42 -3.17 13.18
CA SER A 40 -8.64 -2.47 14.20
C SER A 40 -7.20 -2.97 14.06
N PHE A 41 -6.30 -2.11 13.58
CA PHE A 41 -4.87 -2.39 13.66
C PHE A 41 -4.47 -2.56 15.14
N PRO A 42 -3.46 -3.38 15.44
CA PRO A 42 -2.90 -3.39 16.78
C PRO A 42 -2.49 -1.96 17.13
N ALA A 43 -2.89 -1.50 18.32
CA ALA A 43 -2.61 -0.15 18.80
C ALA A 43 -1.11 0.10 19.11
N ASP A 44 -0.22 -0.84 18.75
CA ASP A 44 1.22 -0.71 18.89
C ASP A 44 1.75 0.27 17.84
N PRO A 45 2.28 1.44 18.27
CA PRO A 45 2.89 2.39 17.34
C PRO A 45 4.08 1.80 16.55
N ARG A 46 4.68 0.71 17.05
CA ARG A 46 5.80 0.00 16.42
C ARG A 46 5.37 -1.10 15.47
N PHE A 47 4.07 -1.32 15.27
CA PHE A 47 3.58 -2.40 14.40
C PHE A 47 4.25 -2.39 13.01
N LEU A 48 4.30 -1.23 12.35
CA LEU A 48 4.91 -1.12 11.02
C LEU A 48 6.44 -1.29 11.06
N THR A 49 7.10 -0.86 12.13
CA THR A 49 8.53 -1.05 12.36
C THR A 49 8.85 -2.54 12.52
N SER A 50 8.14 -3.24 13.40
CA SER A 50 8.28 -4.67 13.63
C SER A 50 7.94 -5.48 12.38
N LEU A 51 6.93 -5.08 11.63
CA LEU A 51 6.61 -5.69 10.33
C LEU A 51 7.75 -5.48 9.31
N TYR A 52 8.33 -4.28 9.25
CA TYR A 52 9.46 -3.97 8.36
C TYR A 52 10.71 -4.81 8.67
N TYR A 53 11.02 -5.03 9.95
CA TYR A 53 12.14 -5.90 10.37
C TYR A 53 11.81 -7.40 10.33
N GLY A 54 10.62 -7.77 9.85
CA GLY A 54 10.22 -9.17 9.65
C GLY A 54 9.78 -9.90 10.91
N GLU A 55 9.50 -9.20 12.02
CA GLU A 55 9.07 -9.81 13.29
C GLU A 55 7.68 -10.47 13.20
N TYR A 56 6.94 -10.22 12.12
CA TYR A 56 5.60 -10.75 11.86
C TYR A 56 5.53 -11.73 10.67
N GLU A 57 6.61 -11.91 9.89
CA GLU A 57 6.58 -12.81 8.74
C GLU A 57 6.71 -14.28 9.19
N ALA A 58 5.76 -15.12 8.78
CA ALA A 58 5.81 -16.57 9.05
C ALA A 58 6.80 -17.31 8.13
N ASP A 59 7.11 -16.73 6.96
CA ASP A 59 8.05 -17.26 5.98
C ASP A 59 9.32 -16.40 5.95
N VAL A 60 10.49 -17.06 5.95
CA VAL A 60 11.79 -16.39 5.93
C VAL A 60 11.93 -15.55 4.66
N PHE A 61 12.03 -14.22 4.81
CA PHE A 61 12.42 -13.28 3.77
C PHE A 61 13.58 -13.85 2.95
N LYS A 62 13.33 -14.22 1.69
CA LYS A 62 14.35 -14.82 0.83
C LYS A 62 15.20 -13.70 0.22
N PRO A 63 16.53 -13.71 0.41
CA PRO A 63 17.40 -12.73 -0.22
C PRO A 63 17.18 -12.71 -1.73
N ASP A 64 16.80 -11.56 -2.27
CA ASP A 64 16.60 -11.40 -3.70
C ASP A 64 17.95 -11.47 -4.41
N LYS A 65 18.06 -12.35 -5.42
CA LYS A 65 19.28 -12.52 -6.22
C LYS A 65 19.68 -11.23 -6.94
N ARG A 66 18.74 -10.29 -7.15
CA ARG A 66 19.02 -8.95 -7.68
C ARG A 66 19.99 -8.16 -6.80
N PHE A 67 20.12 -8.48 -5.51
CA PHE A 67 21.05 -7.79 -4.63
C PHE A 67 22.50 -8.29 -4.73
N THR A 68 22.75 -9.47 -5.32
CA THR A 68 24.08 -10.06 -5.40
C THR A 68 25.12 -9.14 -6.06
N PRO A 69 24.86 -8.48 -7.21
CA PRO A 69 25.85 -7.59 -7.83
C PRO A 69 26.17 -6.36 -6.98
N PHE A 70 25.18 -5.81 -6.27
CA PHE A 70 25.38 -4.67 -5.38
C PHE A 70 26.25 -5.06 -4.18
N ASN A 71 25.99 -6.22 -3.58
CA ASN A 71 26.79 -6.74 -2.47
C ASN A 71 28.25 -6.97 -2.89
N GLN A 72 28.48 -7.55 -4.07
CA GLN A 72 29.83 -7.74 -4.62
C GLN A 72 30.54 -6.41 -4.84
N THR A 73 29.83 -5.40 -5.34
CA THR A 73 30.38 -4.06 -5.57
C THR A 73 30.80 -3.40 -4.26
N VAL A 74 29.96 -3.47 -3.23
CA VAL A 74 30.27 -2.95 -1.88
C VAL A 74 31.52 -3.66 -1.32
N GLN A 75 31.54 -4.99 -1.35
CA GLN A 75 32.67 -5.78 -0.86
C GLN A 75 33.98 -5.46 -1.59
N GLN A 76 33.93 -5.29 -2.92
CA GLN A 76 35.12 -4.95 -3.70
C GLN A 76 35.66 -3.56 -3.34
N LYS A 77 34.76 -2.58 -3.17
CA LYS A 77 35.14 -1.21 -2.80
C LYS A 77 35.69 -1.14 -1.38
N GLU A 78 35.08 -1.85 -0.45
CA GLU A 78 35.56 -1.96 0.92
C GLU A 78 36.95 -2.61 0.97
N LYS A 79 37.14 -3.73 0.28
CA LYS A 79 38.44 -4.42 0.20
C LYS A 79 39.56 -3.54 -0.37
N ALA A 80 39.23 -2.65 -1.30
CA ALA A 80 40.20 -1.70 -1.86
C ALA A 80 40.47 -0.51 -0.93
N LEU A 81 39.49 -0.12 -0.11
CA LEU A 81 39.57 1.03 0.79
C LEU A 81 40.29 0.71 2.09
N LEU A 82 40.00 -0.43 2.73
CA LEU A 82 40.51 -0.78 4.07
C LEU A 82 42.05 -0.69 4.19
N PRO A 83 42.86 -1.15 3.22
CA PRO A 83 44.32 -1.05 3.33
C PRO A 83 44.87 0.38 3.25
N LEU A 84 44.07 1.35 2.77
CA LEU A 84 44.47 2.75 2.62
C LEU A 84 44.22 3.59 3.88
N LEU A 85 43.51 3.03 4.87
CA LEU A 85 43.12 3.74 6.08
C LEU A 85 44.21 3.59 7.15
N SER A 86 44.53 4.69 7.84
CA SER A 86 45.24 4.61 9.12
C SER A 86 44.35 3.99 10.20
N SER A 87 44.91 3.68 11.37
CA SER A 87 44.14 3.15 12.51
C SER A 87 42.99 4.11 12.90
N GLU A 88 43.28 5.40 13.00
CA GLU A 88 42.29 6.43 13.36
C GLU A 88 41.23 6.59 12.26
N ALA A 89 41.66 6.55 10.99
CA ALA A 89 40.75 6.65 9.85
C ALA A 89 39.82 5.43 9.76
N SER A 90 40.30 4.23 10.12
CA SER A 90 39.47 3.01 10.19
C SER A 90 38.36 3.14 11.24
N ILE A 91 38.69 3.62 12.44
CA ILE A 91 37.69 3.85 13.50
C ILE A 91 36.65 4.88 13.05
N ALA A 92 37.09 6.00 12.49
CA ALA A 92 36.19 7.03 11.98
C ALA A 92 35.31 6.52 10.83
N PHE A 93 35.86 5.67 9.96
CA PHE A 93 35.14 5.05 8.86
C PHE A 93 34.07 4.07 9.36
N GLU A 94 34.35 3.24 10.36
CA GLU A 94 33.35 2.38 10.98
C GLU A 94 32.19 3.18 11.60
N GLN A 95 32.51 4.24 12.36
CA GLN A 95 31.49 5.13 12.93
C GLN A 95 30.63 5.79 11.84
N TYR A 96 31.25 6.23 10.75
CA TYR A 96 30.55 6.75 9.58
C TYR A 96 29.63 5.70 8.95
N GLN A 97 30.11 4.46 8.75
CA GLN A 97 29.29 3.38 8.20
C GLN A 97 28.08 3.09 9.07
N THR A 98 28.25 3.01 10.40
CA THR A 98 27.13 2.85 11.34
C THR A 98 26.13 4.00 11.22
N ALA A 99 26.60 5.26 11.19
CA ALA A 99 25.72 6.42 11.05
C ALA A 99 24.93 6.41 9.74
N VAL A 100 25.59 6.06 8.62
CA VAL A 100 24.94 5.91 7.30
C VAL A 100 23.93 4.78 7.32
N GLN A 101 24.26 3.64 7.91
CA GLN A 101 23.35 2.50 8.03
C GLN A 101 22.11 2.87 8.83
N CYS A 102 22.27 3.49 10.01
CA CYS A 102 21.15 3.96 10.83
C CYS A 102 20.24 4.93 10.06
N ARG A 103 20.83 5.93 9.38
CA ARG A 103 20.07 6.87 8.55
C ARG A 103 19.32 6.16 7.42
N ASN A 104 19.99 5.28 6.68
CA ASN A 104 19.38 4.57 5.56
C ASN A 104 18.22 3.69 6.03
N SER A 105 18.40 2.96 7.15
CA SER A 105 17.32 2.17 7.74
C SER A 105 16.13 3.03 8.13
N ALA A 106 16.35 4.18 8.77
CA ALA A 106 15.26 5.08 9.15
C ALA A 106 14.49 5.63 7.93
N VAL A 107 15.19 5.98 6.85
CA VAL A 107 14.56 6.43 5.59
C VAL A 107 13.74 5.31 4.96
N LEU A 108 14.27 4.08 4.91
CA LEU A 108 13.57 2.93 4.36
C LEU A 108 12.34 2.56 5.18
N GLU A 109 12.43 2.59 6.51
CA GLU A 109 11.30 2.36 7.41
C GLU A 109 10.19 3.40 7.20
N GLN A 110 10.55 4.68 7.06
CA GLN A 110 9.60 5.75 6.75
C GLN A 110 8.93 5.53 5.38
N ALA A 111 9.71 5.20 4.35
CA ALA A 111 9.20 4.93 3.01
C ALA A 111 8.24 3.72 3.02
N TYR A 112 8.60 2.66 3.74
CA TYR A 112 7.75 1.48 3.95
C TYR A 112 6.44 1.85 4.63
N ALA A 113 6.49 2.59 5.75
CA ALA A 113 5.30 3.02 6.47
C ALA A 113 4.39 3.92 5.62
N SER A 114 4.98 4.81 4.82
CA SER A 114 4.23 5.65 3.87
C SER A 114 3.55 4.81 2.80
N GLY A 115 4.29 3.91 2.14
CA GLY A 115 3.76 3.04 1.10
C GLY A 115 2.65 2.12 1.61
N TYR A 116 2.83 1.57 2.81
CA TYR A 116 1.81 0.75 3.48
C TYR A 116 0.51 1.53 3.71
N ARG A 117 0.59 2.74 4.29
CA ARG A 117 -0.58 3.60 4.52
C ARG A 117 -1.29 3.93 3.21
N THR A 118 -0.54 4.28 2.17
CA THR A 118 -1.09 4.56 0.85
C THR A 118 -1.81 3.34 0.27
N ALA A 119 -1.20 2.15 0.33
CA ALA A 119 -1.81 0.92 -0.16
C ALA A 119 -3.12 0.60 0.60
N VAL A 120 -3.12 0.70 1.93
CA VAL A 120 -4.33 0.50 2.76
C VAL A 120 -5.42 1.50 2.39
N GLN A 121 -5.07 2.76 2.17
CA GLN A 121 -6.04 3.79 1.74
C GLN A 121 -6.61 3.48 0.36
N MET A 122 -5.77 3.04 -0.60
CA MET A 122 -6.23 2.61 -1.92
C MET A 122 -7.19 1.43 -1.82
N PHE A 123 -6.86 0.41 -1.04
CA PHE A 123 -7.75 -0.74 -0.81
C PHE A 123 -9.06 -0.36 -0.13
N ALA A 124 -9.01 0.50 0.88
CA ALA A 124 -10.22 1.02 1.56
C ALA A 124 -11.10 1.83 0.61
N ALA A 125 -10.51 2.48 -0.40
CA ALA A 125 -11.22 3.17 -1.48
C ALA A 125 -11.72 2.23 -2.60
N GLY A 126 -11.51 0.91 -2.47
CA GLY A 126 -11.93 -0.09 -3.46
C GLY A 126 -10.99 -0.22 -4.66
N LEU A 127 -9.79 0.37 -4.60
CA LEU A 127 -8.77 0.25 -5.65
C LEU A 127 -7.91 -0.99 -5.39
N GLY A 128 -7.84 -1.87 -6.38
CA GLY A 128 -6.98 -3.05 -6.39
C GLY A 128 -5.92 -2.97 -7.49
N PRO A 129 -4.89 -3.83 -7.44
CA PRO A 129 -3.94 -3.95 -8.53
C PRO A 129 -4.69 -4.28 -9.83
N GLN A 130 -4.44 -3.47 -10.87
CA GLN A 130 -4.99 -3.72 -12.18
C GLN A 130 -4.23 -4.91 -12.81
N PRO A 131 -4.91 -5.90 -13.42
CA PRO A 131 -4.22 -6.95 -14.16
C PRO A 131 -3.37 -6.33 -15.27
N PRO A 132 -2.20 -6.91 -15.59
CA PRO A 132 -1.38 -6.43 -16.69
C PRO A 132 -2.19 -6.44 -17.98
N ILE A 133 -2.14 -5.33 -18.72
CA ILE A 133 -2.78 -5.24 -20.04
C ILE A 133 -2.00 -6.17 -20.98
N PRO A 134 -2.65 -7.10 -21.70
CA PRO A 134 -1.97 -7.92 -22.68
C PRO A 134 -1.30 -7.02 -23.70
N GLU A 135 0.01 -7.19 -23.91
CA GLU A 135 0.70 -6.57 -25.04
C GLU A 135 0.03 -7.11 -26.30
N HIS A 136 -0.53 -6.22 -27.13
CA HIS A 136 -1.04 -6.61 -28.45
C HIS A 136 0.14 -7.22 -29.22
N GLU A 137 0.10 -8.53 -29.44
CA GLU A 137 0.93 -9.17 -30.45
C GLU A 137 0.62 -8.45 -31.76
N GLU A 138 1.58 -7.67 -32.26
CA GLU A 138 1.55 -7.20 -33.63
C GLU A 138 1.50 -8.44 -34.53
N ASP A 139 0.36 -8.64 -35.18
CA ASP A 139 0.18 -9.59 -36.27
C ASP A 139 1.21 -9.27 -37.37
N SER A 140 2.38 -9.89 -37.25
CA SER A 140 3.37 -10.00 -38.32
C SER A 140 2.82 -10.99 -39.33
N ASN A 141 1.90 -10.51 -40.19
CA ASN A 141 1.51 -11.22 -41.40
C ASN A 141 2.62 -11.03 -42.45
N GLY A 142 3.35 -12.13 -42.69
CA GLY A 142 4.31 -12.27 -43.78
C GLY A 142 3.69 -12.47 -45.16
#